data_AF-A0A957WX64-F1
#
_entry.id   AF-A0A957WX64-F1
#
_cell.length_a   1.000
_cell.length_b   1.000
_cell.length_c   1.000
_cell.angle_alpha   90.00
_cell.angle_beta   90.00
_cell.angle_gamma   90.00
#
_symmetry.space_group_name_H-M   'P 1'
#
loop_
_entity.id
_entity.type
_entity.pdbx_description
1 polymer ?
#
loop_
_entity_poly.entity_id
_entity_poly.type
_entity_poly.pdbx_seq_one_letter_code
_entity_poly.pdbx_strand_id
1 'polypeptide(L)'
;MHWLGRVFRSQRLSAVLVLGLLILGAVVAFSIAGPAFVDVDKALVGAVQPSQPPSSEFLLGTDSQGRDMLAVMVVATPQTLKMGVIAGLVGIGIGLLLGLLAGFFGGPLDTIVRVTSDSLMTVPGIAILIIIAANVESMSIELMALTVASLAWMNPTRTIRSQVLSIRERGYTAVARANGQRELEILFREIMPNLLPYIAASLVGAINGAILATVGLESLGLGADDVHTLGTTIYWARRYSAILRGQWWWWGPPIALISLIFIGLFLLSMGLDRIANPTLAGLPRWRLRRRKRRSVKAAIPAVAAFGANGAQGTQPVLRVDDLRVVFETQAGIGAAVDGVSFTLRPGERMGLVGESG
;
A
#
# COMPACT_ATOMS: atom_id res chain seq x y z
N MET A 1 9.21 -18.89 -15.26
CA MET A 1 7.90 -19.06 -14.58
C MET A 1 7.95 -19.72 -13.19
N HIS A 2 9.03 -20.40 -12.77
CA HIS A 2 9.14 -21.04 -11.44
C HIS A 2 9.38 -20.10 -10.23
N TRP A 3 9.60 -18.79 -10.43
CA TRP A 3 9.92 -17.86 -9.34
C TRP A 3 8.66 -17.31 -8.64
N LEU A 4 7.60 -17.00 -9.39
CA LEU A 4 6.29 -16.58 -8.85
C LEU A 4 5.78 -17.59 -7.81
N GLY A 5 5.87 -18.90 -8.10
CA GLY A 5 5.44 -19.95 -7.17
C GLY A 5 6.25 -20.06 -5.88
N ARG A 6 7.49 -19.56 -5.81
CA ARG A 6 8.33 -19.62 -4.58
C ARG A 6 8.13 -18.43 -3.65
N VAL A 7 7.82 -17.24 -4.18
CA VAL A 7 7.47 -16.06 -3.39
C VAL A 7 6.17 -16.29 -2.61
N PHE A 8 5.20 -16.99 -3.21
CA PHE A 8 3.93 -17.33 -2.57
C PHE A 8 3.98 -18.56 -1.63
N ARG A 9 4.96 -19.47 -1.76
CA ARG A 9 4.97 -20.73 -0.99
C ARG A 9 5.55 -20.64 0.43
N SER A 10 6.34 -19.62 0.75
CA SER A 10 7.07 -19.53 2.04
C SER A 10 6.54 -18.46 2.99
N GLN A 11 5.61 -17.62 2.55
CA GLN A 11 5.01 -16.55 3.35
C GLN A 11 3.55 -16.93 3.61
N ARG A 12 3.21 -17.31 4.85
CA ARG A 12 1.79 -17.43 5.24
C ARG A 12 1.12 -16.11 4.89
N LEU A 13 0.11 -16.12 4.03
CA LEU A 13 -0.67 -14.92 3.69
C LEU A 13 -0.98 -14.19 4.99
N SER A 14 -0.60 -12.91 5.07
CA SER A 14 -0.82 -12.16 6.30
C SER A 14 -2.32 -12.15 6.60
N ALA A 15 -2.72 -12.30 7.87
CA ALA A 15 -4.14 -12.27 8.23
C ALA A 15 -4.83 -10.98 7.74
N VAL A 16 -4.08 -9.88 7.68
CA VAL A 16 -4.48 -8.58 7.11
C VAL A 16 -4.83 -8.71 5.62
N LEU A 17 -3.98 -9.36 4.82
CA LEU A 17 -4.21 -9.59 3.39
C LEU A 17 -5.46 -10.44 3.16
N VAL A 18 -5.62 -11.52 3.93
CA VAL A 18 -6.79 -12.41 3.83
C VAL A 18 -8.07 -11.66 4.18
N LEU A 19 -8.06 -10.87 5.26
CA LEU A 19 -9.22 -10.06 5.65
C LEU A 19 -9.58 -9.03 4.57
N GLY A 20 -8.60 -8.34 4.00
CA GLY A 20 -8.83 -7.41 2.89
C GLY A 20 -9.44 -8.10 1.66
N LEU A 21 -8.92 -9.28 1.30
CA LEU A 21 -9.47 -10.11 0.22
C LEU A 21 -10.90 -10.58 0.50
N LEU A 22 -11.22 -10.96 1.74
CA LEU A 22 -12.57 -11.37 2.12
C LEU A 22 -13.56 -10.22 2.03
N ILE A 23 -13.18 -9.03 2.51
CA ILE A 23 -14.04 -7.84 2.45
C ILE A 23 -14.30 -7.46 0.98
N LEU A 24 -13.25 -7.33 0.17
CA LEU A 24 -13.41 -7.00 -1.25
C LEU A 24 -14.14 -8.11 -2.01
N GLY A 25 -13.86 -9.37 -1.71
CA GLY A 25 -14.55 -10.51 -2.27
C GLY A 25 -16.05 -10.47 -1.96
N ALA A 26 -16.43 -10.10 -0.74
CA ALA A 26 -17.82 -9.93 -0.35
C ALA A 26 -18.49 -8.77 -1.10
N VAL A 27 -17.81 -7.62 -1.27
CA VAL A 27 -18.35 -6.49 -2.02
C VAL A 27 -18.51 -6.83 -3.51
N VAL A 28 -17.54 -7.50 -4.11
CA VAL A 28 -17.61 -7.96 -5.51
C VAL A 28 -18.71 -9.01 -5.67
N ALA A 29 -18.83 -9.96 -4.74
CA ALA A 29 -19.91 -10.94 -4.74
C ALA A 29 -21.28 -10.28 -4.62
N PHE A 30 -21.43 -9.30 -3.72
CA PHE A 30 -22.64 -8.48 -3.60
C PHE A 30 -22.98 -7.77 -4.91
N SER A 31 -21.97 -7.20 -5.58
CA SER A 31 -22.14 -6.49 -6.85
C SER A 31 -22.52 -7.39 -8.03
N ILE A 32 -21.97 -8.61 -8.12
CA ILE A 32 -22.20 -9.51 -9.26
C ILE A 32 -23.45 -10.37 -9.04
N ALA A 33 -23.65 -10.86 -7.81
CA ALA A 33 -24.78 -11.73 -7.49
C ALA A 33 -26.03 -10.95 -7.12
N GLY A 34 -25.90 -9.70 -6.67
CA GLY A 34 -27.02 -8.83 -6.26
C GLY A 34 -28.17 -8.76 -7.25
N PRO A 35 -27.93 -8.56 -8.57
CA PRO A 35 -29.00 -8.51 -9.57
C PRO A 35 -29.82 -9.81 -9.71
N ALA A 36 -29.30 -10.94 -9.25
CA ALA A 36 -30.04 -12.21 -9.24
C ALA A 36 -31.02 -12.33 -8.06
N PHE A 37 -30.83 -11.53 -7.00
CA PHE A 37 -31.64 -11.57 -5.78
C PHE A 37 -32.51 -10.33 -5.58
N VAL A 38 -32.20 -9.24 -6.28
CA VAL A 38 -32.86 -7.94 -6.13
C VAL A 38 -33.38 -7.48 -7.48
N ASP A 39 -34.63 -7.04 -7.50
CA ASP A 39 -35.24 -6.40 -8.66
C ASP A 39 -34.57 -5.04 -8.91
N VAL A 40 -33.69 -5.00 -9.92
CA VAL A 40 -32.90 -3.81 -10.26
C VAL A 40 -33.74 -2.69 -10.86
N ASP A 41 -34.94 -2.97 -11.37
CA ASP A 41 -35.84 -1.94 -11.91
C ASP A 41 -36.36 -1.02 -10.79
N LYS A 42 -36.36 -1.50 -9.53
CA LYS A 42 -36.65 -0.68 -8.35
C LYS A 42 -35.60 0.38 -8.04
N ALA A 43 -34.46 0.38 -8.75
CA ALA A 43 -33.48 1.46 -8.69
C ALA A 43 -33.88 2.67 -9.55
N LEU A 44 -34.88 2.55 -10.43
CA LEU A 44 -35.36 3.66 -11.26
C LEU A 44 -36.18 4.67 -10.45
N VAL A 45 -36.08 5.94 -10.83
CA VAL A 45 -36.83 7.03 -10.19
C VAL A 45 -38.34 6.79 -10.30
N GLY A 46 -39.03 6.87 -9.17
CA GLY A 46 -40.48 6.66 -9.08
C GLY A 46 -40.95 5.21 -9.11
N ALA A 47 -40.04 4.23 -9.05
CA ALA A 47 -40.40 2.81 -9.08
C ALA A 47 -41.16 2.34 -7.81
N VAL A 48 -40.92 2.98 -6.67
CA VAL A 48 -41.49 2.61 -5.37
C VAL A 48 -41.97 3.84 -4.59
N GLN A 49 -42.71 3.62 -3.49
CA GLN A 49 -43.16 4.71 -2.63
C GLN A 49 -41.96 5.48 -2.03
N PRO A 50 -41.88 6.81 -2.19
CA PRO A 50 -40.75 7.59 -1.69
C PRO A 50 -40.68 7.66 -0.16
N SER A 51 -39.46 7.82 0.36
CA SER A 51 -39.17 8.18 1.76
C SER A 51 -39.67 7.19 2.81
N GLN A 52 -39.77 5.91 2.48
CA GLN A 52 -40.15 4.86 3.42
C GLN A 52 -38.94 4.40 4.24
N PRO A 53 -39.07 4.25 5.57
CA PRO A 53 -38.01 3.68 6.39
C PRO A 53 -37.79 2.18 6.06
N PRO A 54 -36.69 1.57 6.54
CA PRO A 54 -36.45 0.15 6.37
C PRO A 54 -37.62 -0.71 6.88
N SER A 55 -38.05 -1.66 6.07
CA SER A 55 -39.15 -2.58 6.34
C SER A 55 -38.87 -3.97 5.76
N SER A 56 -39.75 -4.94 6.00
CA SER A 56 -39.65 -6.27 5.37
C SER A 56 -39.80 -6.23 3.85
N GLU A 57 -40.46 -5.20 3.32
CA GLU A 57 -40.59 -4.97 1.87
C GLU A 57 -39.37 -4.23 1.31
N PHE A 58 -38.87 -3.20 2.03
CA PHE A 58 -37.72 -2.39 1.65
C PHE A 58 -36.60 -2.54 2.69
N LEU A 59 -35.74 -3.54 2.51
CA LEU A 59 -34.71 -3.89 3.52
C LEU A 59 -33.79 -2.73 3.93
N LEU A 60 -33.48 -1.82 2.99
CA LEU A 60 -32.72 -0.61 3.23
C LEU A 60 -33.57 0.67 3.12
N GLY A 61 -34.89 0.55 3.11
CA GLY A 61 -35.82 1.65 2.90
C GLY A 61 -35.79 2.20 1.47
N THR A 62 -36.47 3.33 1.28
CA THR A 62 -36.56 4.02 -0.01
C THR A 62 -36.13 5.47 0.12
N ASP A 63 -35.64 6.04 -0.98
CA ASP A 63 -35.28 7.45 -1.00
C ASP A 63 -36.42 8.38 -1.42
N SER A 64 -36.17 9.69 -1.39
CA SER A 64 -37.17 10.67 -1.80
C SER A 64 -37.37 10.80 -3.30
N GLN A 65 -36.60 10.06 -4.10
CA GLN A 65 -36.84 9.92 -5.53
C GLN A 65 -37.69 8.69 -5.84
N GLY A 66 -38.14 7.94 -4.83
CA GLY A 66 -38.96 6.74 -5.01
C GLY A 66 -38.16 5.55 -5.53
N ARG A 67 -36.91 5.40 -5.08
CA ARG A 67 -36.04 4.26 -5.39
C ARG A 67 -35.85 3.36 -4.18
N ASP A 68 -35.76 2.05 -4.40
CA ASP A 68 -35.35 1.09 -3.38
C ASP A 68 -33.84 1.19 -3.14
N MET A 69 -33.42 1.44 -1.90
CA MET A 69 -32.00 1.64 -1.59
C MET A 69 -31.15 0.37 -1.75
N LEU A 70 -31.71 -0.82 -1.57
CA LEU A 70 -30.98 -2.06 -1.82
C LEU A 70 -30.73 -2.23 -3.33
N ALA A 71 -31.74 -1.99 -4.16
CA ALA A 71 -31.59 -2.03 -5.62
C ALA A 71 -30.56 -0.98 -6.10
N VAL A 72 -30.61 0.24 -5.55
CA VAL A 72 -29.62 1.29 -5.83
C VAL A 72 -28.22 0.83 -5.43
N MET A 73 -28.01 0.24 -4.24
CA MET A 73 -26.68 -0.25 -3.84
C MET A 73 -26.17 -1.34 -4.78
N VAL A 74 -27.02 -2.28 -5.19
CA VAL A 74 -26.66 -3.35 -6.12
C VAL A 74 -26.21 -2.81 -7.48
N VAL A 75 -26.92 -1.82 -8.04
CA VAL A 75 -26.59 -1.21 -9.33
C VAL A 75 -25.40 -0.25 -9.24
N ALA A 76 -25.26 0.47 -8.11
CA ALA A 76 -24.24 1.50 -7.94
C ALA A 76 -22.83 0.97 -7.65
N THR A 77 -22.72 -0.10 -6.88
CA THR A 77 -21.44 -0.72 -6.49
C THR A 77 -20.55 -1.09 -7.67
N PRO A 78 -21.03 -1.82 -8.71
CA PRO A 78 -20.18 -2.20 -9.84
C PRO A 78 -19.64 -0.98 -10.58
N GLN A 79 -20.43 0.09 -10.71
CA GLN A 79 -20.01 1.30 -11.42
C GLN A 79 -18.91 2.04 -10.66
N THR A 80 -19.05 2.19 -9.34
CA THR A 80 -18.00 2.77 -8.48
C THR A 80 -16.70 1.95 -8.53
N LEU A 81 -16.79 0.62 -8.49
CA LEU A 81 -15.61 -0.25 -8.62
C LEU A 81 -14.98 -0.15 -10.02
N LYS A 82 -15.80 -0.14 -11.08
CA LYS A 82 -15.35 -0.05 -12.48
C LYS A 82 -14.54 1.22 -12.70
N MET A 83 -15.01 2.39 -12.23
CA MET A 83 -14.25 3.64 -12.38
C MET A 83 -12.90 3.58 -11.67
N GLY A 84 -12.89 3.10 -10.42
CA GLY A 84 -11.67 2.93 -9.65
C GLY A 84 -10.65 2.02 -10.33
N VAL A 85 -11.11 0.89 -10.85
CA VAL A 85 -10.27 -0.10 -11.52
C VAL A 85 -9.70 0.46 -12.83
N ILE A 86 -10.54 1.07 -13.68
CA ILE A 86 -10.08 1.66 -14.95
C ILE A 86 -9.05 2.76 -14.68
N ALA A 87 -9.39 3.71 -13.80
CA ALA A 87 -8.51 4.82 -13.46
C ALA A 87 -7.20 4.37 -12.82
N GLY A 88 -7.27 3.41 -11.89
CA GLY A 88 -6.12 2.82 -11.23
C GLY A 88 -5.21 2.06 -12.21
N LEU A 89 -5.78 1.27 -13.14
CA LEU A 89 -5.02 0.53 -14.15
C LEU A 89 -4.32 1.44 -15.16
N VAL A 90 -5.03 2.46 -15.65
CA VAL A 90 -4.43 3.45 -16.57
C VAL A 90 -3.35 4.26 -15.85
N GLY A 91 -3.64 4.72 -14.63
CA GLY A 91 -2.69 5.47 -13.80
C GLY A 91 -1.42 4.68 -13.48
N ILE A 92 -1.56 3.42 -13.01
CA ILE A 92 -0.39 2.57 -12.76
C ILE A 92 0.33 2.24 -14.05
N GLY A 93 -0.37 2.03 -15.17
CA GLY A 93 0.23 1.66 -16.45
C GLY A 93 1.14 2.77 -16.98
N ILE A 94 0.62 4.00 -17.01
CA ILE A 94 1.39 5.19 -17.40
C ILE A 94 2.54 5.40 -16.41
N GLY A 95 2.26 5.34 -15.10
CA GLY A 95 3.29 5.61 -14.10
C GLY A 95 4.37 4.55 -14.01
N LEU A 96 4.05 3.28 -14.28
CA LEU A 96 5.01 2.21 -14.41
C LEU A 96 5.93 2.44 -15.60
N LEU A 97 5.35 2.76 -16.77
CA LEU A 97 6.13 3.04 -17.98
C LEU A 97 7.10 4.20 -17.75
N LEU A 98 6.59 5.35 -17.29
CA LEU A 98 7.41 6.54 -17.06
C LEU A 98 8.42 6.33 -15.93
N GLY A 99 8.01 5.71 -14.83
CA GLY A 99 8.87 5.46 -13.67
C GLY A 99 10.01 4.48 -13.96
N LEU A 100 9.74 3.41 -14.71
CA LEU A 100 10.75 2.46 -15.17
C LEU A 100 11.78 3.15 -16.07
N LEU A 101 11.31 3.85 -17.12
CA LEU A 101 12.20 4.46 -18.10
C LEU A 101 13.04 5.60 -17.48
N ALA A 102 12.40 6.50 -16.72
CA ALA A 102 13.09 7.60 -16.04
C ALA A 102 14.11 7.09 -15.01
N GLY A 103 13.72 6.14 -14.16
CA GLY A 103 14.60 5.62 -13.12
C GLY A 103 15.76 4.80 -13.67
N PHE A 104 15.55 4.09 -14.78
CA PHE A 104 16.55 3.19 -15.34
C PHE A 104 17.54 3.89 -16.27
N PHE A 105 17.06 4.73 -17.19
CA PHE A 105 17.95 5.41 -18.15
C PHE A 105 18.55 6.70 -17.58
N GLY A 106 17.84 7.41 -16.71
CA GLY A 106 18.32 8.69 -16.16
C GLY A 106 18.33 9.83 -17.17
N GLY A 107 19.18 10.84 -16.93
CA GLY A 107 19.49 11.90 -17.89
C GLY A 107 18.32 12.88 -18.19
N PRO A 108 18.17 13.33 -19.45
CA PRO A 108 17.11 14.28 -19.83
C PRO A 108 15.71 13.71 -19.66
N LEU A 109 15.49 12.43 -19.97
CA LEU A 109 14.20 11.75 -19.80
C LEU A 109 13.76 11.81 -18.34
N ASP A 110 14.67 11.46 -17.43
CA ASP A 110 14.44 11.55 -16.00
C ASP A 110 14.08 12.96 -15.55
N THR A 111 14.79 13.95 -16.09
CA THR A 111 14.56 15.37 -15.76
C THR A 111 13.18 15.83 -16.22
N ILE A 112 12.77 15.50 -17.45
CA ILE A 112 11.44 15.85 -17.98
C ILE A 112 10.35 15.18 -17.15
N VAL A 113 10.44 13.87 -16.91
CA VAL A 113 9.44 13.12 -16.14
C VAL A 113 9.31 13.67 -14.72
N ARG A 114 10.45 13.93 -14.05
CA ARG A 114 10.47 14.50 -12.70
C ARG A 114 9.86 15.89 -12.67
N VAL A 115 10.28 16.80 -13.56
CA VAL A 115 9.75 18.17 -13.61
C VAL A 115 8.25 18.17 -13.88
N THR A 116 7.77 17.43 -14.89
CA THR A 116 6.34 17.38 -15.22
C THR A 116 5.51 16.81 -14.07
N SER A 117 5.93 15.67 -13.50
CA SER A 117 5.16 15.04 -12.41
C SER A 117 5.20 15.84 -11.11
N ASP A 118 6.38 16.31 -10.67
CA ASP A 118 6.50 17.06 -9.42
C ASP A 118 5.81 18.43 -9.53
N SER A 119 5.90 19.12 -10.67
CA SER A 119 5.18 20.38 -10.88
C SER A 119 3.66 20.20 -10.83
N LEU A 120 3.10 19.19 -11.50
CA LEU A 120 1.66 18.94 -11.46
C LEU A 120 1.18 18.53 -10.06
N MET A 121 2.00 17.81 -9.29
CA MET A 121 1.69 17.44 -7.91
C MET A 121 1.65 18.64 -6.94
N THR A 122 2.22 19.80 -7.29
CA THR A 122 2.10 21.01 -6.47
C THR A 122 0.70 21.61 -6.51
N VAL A 123 -0.06 21.34 -7.57
CA VAL A 123 -1.43 21.79 -7.73
C VAL A 123 -2.38 20.78 -7.08
N PRO A 124 -3.40 21.21 -6.32
CA PRO A 124 -4.41 20.30 -5.78
C PRO A 124 -5.11 19.52 -6.91
N GLY A 125 -4.85 18.22 -7.01
CA GLY A 125 -5.36 17.39 -8.10
C GLY A 125 -6.89 17.42 -8.22
N ILE A 126 -7.61 17.48 -7.10
CA ILE A 126 -9.07 17.60 -7.09
C ILE A 126 -9.56 18.88 -7.78
N ALA A 127 -8.83 19.99 -7.68
CA ALA A 127 -9.22 21.25 -8.32
C ALA A 127 -9.13 21.14 -9.84
N ILE A 128 -8.08 20.52 -10.36
CA ILE A 128 -7.94 20.25 -11.80
C ILE A 128 -9.07 19.33 -12.26
N LEU A 129 -9.35 18.26 -11.51
CA LEU A 129 -10.42 17.32 -11.86
C LEU A 129 -11.81 17.99 -11.86
N ILE A 130 -12.09 18.90 -10.91
CA ILE A 130 -13.33 19.68 -10.89
C ILE A 130 -13.45 20.53 -12.16
N ILE A 131 -12.39 21.23 -12.56
CA ILE A 131 -12.39 22.05 -13.77
C ILE A 131 -12.66 21.19 -15.00
N ILE A 132 -11.98 20.06 -15.14
CA ILE A 132 -12.20 19.14 -16.28
C ILE A 132 -13.65 18.64 -16.28
N ALA A 133 -14.11 18.09 -15.16
CA ALA A 133 -15.43 17.50 -15.06
C ALA A 133 -16.57 18.51 -15.25
N ALA A 134 -16.41 19.76 -14.78
CA ALA A 134 -17.41 20.81 -14.94
C ALA A 134 -17.52 21.36 -16.37
N ASN A 135 -16.52 21.12 -17.24
CA ASN A 135 -16.53 21.55 -18.64
C ASN A 135 -16.94 20.42 -19.61
N VAL A 136 -17.32 19.26 -19.08
CA VAL A 136 -17.81 18.13 -19.88
C VAL A 136 -19.33 18.16 -19.88
N GLU A 137 -19.94 18.21 -21.06
CA GLU A 137 -21.41 18.31 -21.21
C GLU A 137 -22.16 17.05 -20.79
N SER A 138 -21.60 15.87 -21.07
CA SER A 138 -22.17 14.58 -20.66
C SER A 138 -21.08 13.70 -20.08
N MET A 139 -21.23 13.38 -18.81
CA MET A 139 -20.24 12.58 -18.09
C MET A 139 -20.66 11.11 -18.11
N SER A 140 -19.85 10.26 -18.73
CA SER A 140 -20.00 8.80 -18.62
C SER A 140 -19.07 8.22 -17.55
N ILE A 141 -19.34 6.98 -17.14
CA ILE A 141 -18.48 6.21 -16.22
C ILE A 141 -17.04 6.10 -16.73
N GLU A 142 -16.86 5.78 -18.02
CA GLU A 142 -15.55 5.68 -18.65
C GLU A 142 -14.84 7.03 -18.71
N LEU A 143 -15.57 8.10 -19.07
CA LEU A 143 -14.99 9.44 -19.16
C LEU A 143 -14.58 9.98 -17.79
N MET A 144 -15.38 9.72 -16.74
CA MET A 144 -15.03 10.03 -15.36
C MET A 144 -13.77 9.28 -14.94
N ALA A 145 -13.69 7.98 -15.23
CA ALA A 145 -12.51 7.18 -14.92
C ALA A 145 -11.26 7.69 -15.65
N LEU A 146 -11.36 8.05 -16.94
CA LEU A 146 -10.25 8.61 -17.72
C LEU A 146 -9.85 10.02 -17.23
N THR A 147 -10.81 10.83 -16.83
CA THR A 147 -10.58 12.14 -16.20
C THR A 147 -9.72 11.98 -14.95
N VAL A 148 -10.08 11.06 -14.06
CA VAL A 148 -9.28 10.75 -12.86
C VAL A 148 -7.93 10.12 -13.21
N ALA A 149 -7.89 9.22 -14.21
CA ALA A 149 -6.67 8.57 -14.67
C ALA A 149 -5.60 9.57 -15.17
N SER A 150 -6.04 10.69 -15.76
CA SER A 150 -5.16 11.74 -16.29
C SER A 150 -4.19 12.32 -15.26
N LEU A 151 -4.53 12.23 -13.97
CA LEU A 151 -3.70 12.67 -12.84
C LEU A 151 -3.21 11.51 -11.96
N ALA A 152 -3.76 10.30 -12.12
CA ALA A 152 -3.44 9.15 -11.27
C ALA A 152 -2.01 8.60 -11.48
N TRP A 153 -1.34 8.94 -12.58
CA TRP A 153 -0.03 8.40 -12.95
C TRP A 153 1.16 9.02 -12.19
N MET A 154 1.00 10.23 -11.64
CA MET A 154 2.11 11.01 -11.08
C MET A 154 2.75 10.32 -9.84
N ASN A 155 1.91 9.94 -8.88
CA ASN A 155 2.36 9.26 -7.64
C ASN A 155 3.05 7.92 -7.94
N PRO A 156 2.46 7.01 -8.75
CA PRO A 156 3.14 5.80 -9.19
C PRO A 156 4.47 6.07 -9.91
N THR A 157 4.54 7.08 -10.79
CA THR A 157 5.78 7.42 -11.51
C THR A 157 6.92 7.70 -10.55
N ARG A 158 6.69 8.62 -9.60
CA ARG A 158 7.69 9.03 -8.62
C ARG A 158 8.15 7.86 -7.75
N THR A 159 7.20 7.07 -7.28
CA THR A 159 7.47 5.99 -6.35
C THR A 159 8.15 4.79 -7.03
N ILE A 160 7.68 4.35 -8.19
CA ILE A 160 8.32 3.29 -9.00
C ILE A 160 9.73 3.72 -9.41
N ARG A 161 9.91 4.97 -9.87
CA ARG A 161 11.23 5.53 -10.18
C ARG A 161 12.21 5.41 -9.00
N SER A 162 11.76 5.73 -7.78
CA SER A 162 12.61 5.61 -6.58
C SER A 162 13.06 4.17 -6.32
N GLN A 163 12.18 3.19 -6.55
CA GLN A 163 12.50 1.77 -6.41
C GLN A 163 13.44 1.29 -7.52
N VAL A 164 13.24 1.76 -8.75
CA VAL A 164 14.12 1.46 -9.89
C VAL A 164 15.53 1.97 -9.63
N LEU A 165 15.68 3.20 -9.15
CA LEU A 165 16.98 3.77 -8.78
C LEU A 165 17.67 2.90 -7.72
N SER A 166 16.95 2.49 -6.67
CA SER A 166 17.50 1.62 -5.63
C SER A 166 17.94 0.25 -6.15
N ILE A 167 17.16 -0.36 -7.06
CA ILE A 167 17.47 -1.67 -7.65
C ILE A 167 18.62 -1.58 -8.65
N ARG A 168 18.67 -0.50 -9.45
CA ARG A 168 19.67 -0.27 -10.48
C ARG A 168 21.09 -0.24 -9.89
N GLU A 169 21.26 0.23 -8.66
CA GLU A 169 22.55 0.31 -7.95
C GLU A 169 22.99 -1.00 -7.27
N ARG A 170 22.21 -2.09 -7.39
CA ARG A 170 22.56 -3.37 -6.75
C ARG A 170 23.61 -4.14 -7.55
N GLY A 171 24.51 -4.86 -6.87
CA GLY A 171 25.63 -5.56 -7.52
C GLY A 171 25.25 -6.52 -8.66
N TYR A 172 24.07 -7.16 -8.61
CA TYR A 172 23.63 -8.06 -9.70
C TYR A 172 23.33 -7.34 -11.01
N THR A 173 22.93 -6.06 -11.00
CA THR A 173 22.73 -5.28 -12.22
C THR A 173 24.07 -4.92 -12.87
N ALA A 174 25.09 -4.62 -12.06
CA ALA A 174 26.46 -4.37 -12.53
C ALA A 174 27.06 -5.64 -13.15
N VAL A 175 26.85 -6.81 -12.55
CA VAL A 175 27.26 -8.11 -13.10
C VAL A 175 26.54 -8.39 -14.42
N ALA A 176 25.23 -8.12 -14.52
CA ALA A 176 24.47 -8.29 -15.76
C ALA A 176 25.01 -7.41 -16.91
N ARG A 177 25.38 -6.15 -16.62
CA ARG A 177 26.05 -5.27 -17.61
C ARG A 177 27.43 -5.80 -18.01
N ALA A 178 28.24 -6.26 -17.06
CA ALA A 178 29.55 -6.83 -17.34
C ALA A 178 29.48 -8.08 -18.23
N ASN A 179 28.38 -8.85 -18.12
CA ASN A 179 28.09 -9.99 -18.98
C ASN A 179 27.55 -9.60 -20.38
N GLY A 180 27.53 -8.32 -20.73
CA GLY A 180 27.10 -7.84 -22.05
C GLY A 180 25.59 -7.87 -22.29
N GLN A 181 24.77 -8.00 -21.24
CA GLN A 181 23.31 -7.93 -21.40
C GLN A 181 22.89 -6.54 -21.87
N ARG A 182 21.89 -6.49 -22.76
CA ARG A 182 21.33 -5.22 -23.23
C ARG A 182 20.59 -4.52 -22.09
N GLU A 183 20.62 -3.19 -22.06
CA GLU A 183 19.94 -2.39 -21.03
C GLU A 183 18.43 -2.75 -20.88
N LEU A 184 17.72 -2.94 -22.01
CA LEU A 184 16.31 -3.40 -21.97
C LEU A 184 16.14 -4.81 -21.40
N GLU A 185 17.11 -5.69 -21.63
CA GLU A 185 17.10 -7.05 -21.09
C GLU A 185 17.25 -7.01 -19.56
N ILE A 186 18.17 -6.18 -19.05
CA ILE A 186 18.36 -5.96 -17.62
C ILE A 186 17.08 -5.38 -16.99
N LEU A 187 16.46 -4.38 -17.65
CA LEU A 187 15.23 -3.77 -17.16
C LEU A 187 14.10 -4.79 -16.99
N PHE A 188 13.83 -5.61 -18.01
CA PHE A 188 12.69 -6.53 -17.99
C PHE A 188 12.98 -7.88 -17.32
N ARG A 189 14.23 -8.36 -17.31
CA ARG A 189 14.60 -9.65 -16.68
C ARG A 189 15.10 -9.52 -15.25
N GLU A 190 15.80 -8.43 -14.92
CA GLU A 190 16.40 -8.26 -13.59
C GLU A 190 15.59 -7.27 -12.74
N ILE A 191 15.20 -6.11 -13.27
CA ILE A 191 14.58 -5.05 -12.46
C ILE A 191 13.08 -5.29 -12.29
N MET A 192 12.34 -5.45 -13.38
CA MET A 192 10.89 -5.54 -13.37
C MET A 192 10.35 -6.68 -12.48
N PRO A 193 10.91 -7.91 -12.50
CA PRO A 193 10.42 -8.99 -11.64
C PRO A 193 10.59 -8.71 -10.14
N ASN A 194 11.66 -7.99 -9.77
CA ASN A 194 11.88 -7.56 -8.39
C ASN A 194 10.90 -6.44 -7.95
N LEU A 195 10.37 -5.67 -8.91
CA LEU A 195 9.37 -4.63 -8.67
C LEU A 195 7.94 -5.15 -8.65
N LEU A 196 7.64 -6.33 -9.20
CA LEU A 196 6.27 -6.86 -9.29
C LEU A 196 5.48 -6.82 -7.97
N PRO A 197 6.03 -7.23 -6.81
CA PRO A 197 5.31 -7.14 -5.54
C PRO A 197 4.95 -5.70 -5.17
N TYR A 198 5.87 -4.76 -5.44
CA TYR A 198 5.66 -3.33 -5.22
C TYR A 198 4.61 -2.76 -6.17
N ILE A 199 4.71 -3.06 -7.46
CA ILE A 199 3.75 -2.64 -8.49
C ILE A 199 2.33 -3.14 -8.15
N ALA A 200 2.21 -4.37 -7.64
CA ALA A 200 0.93 -4.91 -7.19
C ALA A 200 0.33 -4.10 -6.04
N ALA A 201 1.14 -3.74 -5.02
CA ALA A 201 0.69 -2.88 -3.93
C ALA A 201 0.32 -1.47 -4.42
N SER A 202 1.14 -0.88 -5.30
CA SER A 202 0.89 0.43 -5.90
C SER A 202 -0.39 0.45 -6.75
N LEU A 203 -0.72 -0.63 -7.46
CA LEU A 203 -1.98 -0.74 -8.19
C LEU A 203 -3.18 -0.65 -7.24
N VAL A 204 -3.15 -1.35 -6.12
CA VAL A 204 -4.23 -1.29 -5.11
C VAL A 204 -4.37 0.12 -4.55
N GLY A 205 -3.24 0.77 -4.23
CA GLY A 205 -3.22 2.18 -3.81
C GLY A 205 -3.77 3.14 -4.86
N ALA A 206 -3.44 2.93 -6.13
CA ALA A 206 -3.93 3.74 -7.25
C ALA A 206 -5.45 3.58 -7.44
N ILE A 207 -5.97 2.35 -7.37
CA ILE A 207 -7.42 2.08 -7.39
C ILE A 207 -8.11 2.78 -6.21
N ASN A 208 -7.56 2.67 -5.00
CA ASN A 208 -8.12 3.30 -3.81
C ASN A 208 -8.18 4.84 -3.94
N GLY A 209 -7.09 5.45 -4.38
CA GLY A 209 -7.03 6.89 -4.65
C GLY A 209 -7.99 7.33 -5.76
N ALA A 210 -8.13 6.52 -6.81
CA ALA A 210 -9.07 6.79 -7.88
C ALA A 210 -10.53 6.75 -7.42
N ILE A 211 -10.94 5.72 -6.66
CA ILE A 211 -12.30 5.64 -6.10
C ILE A 211 -12.57 6.85 -5.20
N LEU A 212 -11.60 7.25 -4.38
CA LEU A 212 -11.74 8.44 -3.54
C LEU A 212 -11.94 9.72 -4.38
N ALA A 213 -11.19 9.88 -5.47
CA ALA A 213 -11.34 11.01 -6.37
C ALA A 213 -12.71 11.00 -7.08
N THR A 214 -13.14 9.85 -7.63
CA THR A 214 -14.44 9.75 -8.32
C THR A 214 -15.60 9.99 -7.36
N VAL A 215 -15.62 9.33 -6.19
CA VAL A 215 -16.65 9.55 -5.17
C VAL A 215 -16.65 11.01 -4.70
N GLY A 216 -15.47 11.63 -4.56
CA GLY A 216 -15.34 13.04 -4.25
C GLY A 216 -16.03 13.94 -5.28
N LEU A 217 -15.72 13.77 -6.57
CA LEU A 217 -16.33 14.53 -7.67
C LEU A 217 -17.83 14.28 -7.78
N GLU A 218 -18.25 13.01 -7.72
CA GLU A 218 -19.66 12.61 -7.75
C GLU A 218 -20.44 13.25 -6.60
N SER A 219 -19.87 13.28 -5.40
CA SER A 219 -20.49 13.93 -4.25
C SER A 219 -20.65 15.44 -4.43
N LEU A 220 -19.89 16.07 -5.34
CA LEU A 220 -20.05 17.48 -5.71
C LEU A 220 -21.11 17.70 -6.79
N GLY A 221 -21.68 16.63 -7.35
CA GLY A 221 -22.63 16.68 -8.44
C GLY A 221 -21.99 16.64 -9.82
N LEU A 222 -20.71 16.25 -9.90
CA LEU A 222 -19.97 16.08 -11.15
C LEU A 222 -19.91 14.61 -11.58
N GLY A 223 -20.86 13.79 -11.14
CA GLY A 223 -20.90 12.35 -11.43
C GLY A 223 -21.40 12.05 -12.84
N ALA A 224 -21.42 10.76 -13.18
CA ALA A 224 -21.98 10.32 -14.46
C ALA A 224 -23.50 10.52 -14.52
N ASP A 225 -24.01 10.89 -15.69
CA ASP A 225 -25.43 11.24 -15.91
C ASP A 225 -26.32 10.01 -16.16
N ASP A 226 -25.72 8.93 -16.65
CA ASP A 226 -26.40 7.77 -17.24
C ASP A 226 -26.60 6.61 -16.26
N VAL A 227 -25.88 6.59 -15.14
CA VAL A 227 -25.91 5.47 -14.20
C VAL A 227 -25.77 5.91 -12.75
N HIS A 228 -26.37 5.12 -11.85
CA HIS A 228 -26.22 5.32 -10.41
C HIS A 228 -24.87 4.80 -9.93
N THR A 229 -24.28 5.52 -8.99
CA THR A 229 -22.99 5.23 -8.36
C THR A 229 -23.10 5.53 -6.87
N LEU A 230 -22.16 5.01 -6.07
CA LEU A 230 -22.22 5.22 -4.62
C LEU A 230 -22.01 6.71 -4.27
N GLY A 231 -21.16 7.42 -5.01
CA GLY A 231 -20.94 8.86 -4.82
C GLY A 231 -22.13 9.72 -5.26
N THR A 232 -22.79 9.39 -6.38
CA THR A 232 -24.01 10.12 -6.80
C THR A 232 -25.16 9.89 -5.82
N THR A 233 -25.24 8.69 -5.19
CA THR A 233 -26.22 8.44 -4.13
C THR A 233 -26.01 9.38 -2.92
N ILE A 234 -24.76 9.62 -2.54
CA ILE A 234 -24.42 10.60 -1.48
C ILE A 234 -24.80 12.02 -1.90
N TYR A 235 -24.52 12.40 -3.15
CA TYR A 235 -24.92 13.70 -3.69
C TYR A 235 -26.43 13.92 -3.56
N TRP A 236 -27.24 12.96 -4.00
CA TRP A 236 -28.70 13.06 -3.94
C TRP A 236 -29.20 13.11 -2.49
N ALA A 237 -28.66 12.28 -1.60
CA ALA A 237 -29.00 12.32 -0.18
C ALA A 237 -28.71 13.71 0.44
N ARG A 238 -27.60 14.35 0.08
CA ARG A 238 -27.28 15.73 0.52
C ARG A 238 -28.23 16.75 -0.12
N ARG A 239 -28.47 16.63 -1.43
CA ARG A 239 -29.30 17.56 -2.21
C ARG A 239 -30.75 17.60 -1.71
N TYR A 240 -31.31 16.46 -1.32
CA TYR A 240 -32.65 16.33 -0.74
C TYR A 240 -32.66 16.45 0.79
N SER A 241 -31.59 16.94 1.41
CA SER A 241 -31.50 17.14 2.86
C SER A 241 -31.87 15.90 3.68
N ALA A 242 -31.56 14.70 3.19
CA ALA A 242 -31.89 13.43 3.84
C ALA A 242 -31.34 13.35 5.27
N ILE A 243 -30.16 13.95 5.50
CA ILE A 243 -29.52 14.07 6.81
C ILE A 243 -30.40 14.87 7.78
N LEU A 244 -30.90 16.04 7.36
CA LEU A 244 -31.75 16.89 8.20
C LEU A 244 -33.14 16.28 8.43
N ARG A 245 -33.62 15.46 7.48
CA ARG A 245 -34.89 14.74 7.57
C ARG A 245 -34.80 13.42 8.35
N GLY A 246 -33.64 13.07 8.90
CA GLY A 246 -33.45 11.84 9.67
C GLY A 246 -33.50 10.56 8.83
N GLN A 247 -33.38 10.65 7.50
CA GLN A 247 -33.42 9.51 6.57
C GLN A 247 -32.05 8.83 6.50
N TRP A 248 -31.62 8.25 7.61
CA TRP A 248 -30.31 7.60 7.75
C TRP A 248 -30.09 6.45 6.76
N TRP A 249 -31.18 5.78 6.37
CA TRP A 249 -31.16 4.68 5.43
C TRP A 249 -30.80 5.09 4.00
N TRP A 250 -30.84 6.39 3.67
CA TRP A 250 -30.40 6.88 2.35
C TRP A 250 -28.90 7.18 2.32
N TRP A 251 -28.35 7.88 3.32
CA TRP A 251 -26.93 8.26 3.32
C TRP A 251 -26.02 7.22 4.00
N GLY A 252 -26.55 6.42 4.91
CA GLY A 252 -25.79 5.44 5.70
C GLY A 252 -25.26 4.28 4.86
N PRO A 253 -26.11 3.54 4.11
CA PRO A 253 -25.67 2.41 3.29
C PRO A 253 -24.57 2.71 2.26
N PRO A 254 -24.65 3.78 1.44
CA PRO A 254 -23.57 4.07 0.50
C PRO A 254 -22.25 4.40 1.21
N ILE A 255 -22.29 5.12 2.34
CA ILE A 255 -21.09 5.43 3.14
C ILE A 255 -20.49 4.16 3.74
N ALA A 256 -21.32 3.26 4.27
CA ALA A 256 -20.86 1.99 4.81
C ALA A 256 -20.17 1.14 3.73
N LEU A 257 -20.74 1.09 2.53
CA LEU A 257 -20.19 0.30 1.43
C LEU A 257 -18.90 0.90 0.86
N ILE A 258 -18.83 2.23 0.68
CA ILE A 258 -17.59 2.93 0.32
C ILE A 258 -16.51 2.69 1.38
N SER A 259 -16.87 2.75 2.67
CA SER A 259 -15.94 2.50 3.78
C SER A 259 -15.41 1.07 3.74
N LEU A 260 -16.26 0.08 3.47
CA LEU A 260 -15.83 -1.32 3.31
C LEU A 260 -14.89 -1.49 2.12
N ILE A 261 -15.16 -0.82 1.00
CA ILE A 261 -14.27 -0.82 -0.18
C ILE A 261 -12.90 -0.24 0.19
N PHE A 262 -12.85 0.93 0.83
CA PHE A 262 -11.60 1.57 1.24
C PHE A 262 -10.83 0.74 2.27
N ILE A 263 -11.51 0.20 3.28
CA ILE A 263 -10.88 -0.68 4.27
C ILE A 263 -10.33 -1.94 3.58
N GLY A 264 -11.10 -2.55 2.70
CA GLY A 264 -10.69 -3.73 1.93
C GLY A 264 -9.45 -3.47 1.09
N LEU A 265 -9.44 -2.39 0.31
CA LEU A 265 -8.30 -1.98 -0.53
C LEU A 265 -7.08 -1.60 0.33
N PHE A 266 -7.28 -0.89 1.43
CA PHE A 266 -6.20 -0.51 2.33
C PHE A 266 -5.53 -1.73 2.99
N LEU A 267 -6.33 -2.68 3.50
CA LEU A 267 -5.83 -3.94 4.06
C LEU A 267 -5.11 -4.78 2.99
N LEU A 268 -5.64 -4.81 1.77
CA LEU A 268 -5.02 -5.49 0.65
C LEU A 268 -3.66 -4.87 0.31
N SER A 269 -3.57 -3.54 0.21
CA SER A 269 -2.32 -2.80 -0.03
C SER A 269 -1.27 -3.10 1.04
N MET A 270 -1.64 -2.95 2.33
CA MET A 270 -0.74 -3.27 3.45
C MET A 270 -0.29 -4.73 3.46
N GLY A 271 -1.17 -5.64 3.04
CA GLY A 271 -0.87 -7.05 2.91
C GLY A 271 0.17 -7.33 1.83
N LEU A 272 0.06 -6.66 0.68
CA LEU A 272 0.99 -6.75 -0.43
C LEU A 272 2.33 -6.08 -0.11
N ASP A 273 2.34 -4.95 0.58
CA ASP A 273 3.56 -4.25 1.01
C ASP A 273 4.44 -5.12 1.91
N ARG A 274 3.84 -5.95 2.78
CA ARG A 274 4.59 -6.91 3.60
C ARG A 274 5.26 -8.00 2.79
N ILE A 275 4.66 -8.40 1.66
CA ILE A 275 5.24 -9.38 0.74
C ILE A 275 6.37 -8.73 -0.06
N ALA A 276 6.21 -7.46 -0.45
CA ALA A 276 7.22 -6.69 -1.16
C ALA A 276 8.46 -6.37 -0.30
N ASN A 277 8.25 -6.06 0.99
CA ASN A 277 9.29 -5.69 1.94
C ASN A 277 9.39 -6.67 3.11
N PRO A 278 10.15 -7.78 2.98
CA PRO A 278 10.26 -8.80 4.02
C PRO A 278 10.90 -8.28 5.33
N THR A 279 11.61 -7.15 5.30
CA THR A 279 12.16 -6.49 6.49
C THR A 279 11.06 -5.96 7.43
N LEU A 280 9.88 -5.61 6.89
CA LEU A 280 8.71 -5.17 7.66
C LEU A 280 7.93 -6.36 8.27
N ALA A 281 8.11 -7.56 7.74
CA ALA A 281 7.65 -8.81 8.34
C ALA A 281 8.57 -9.19 9.51
N GLY A 282 8.66 -8.29 10.50
CA GLY A 282 9.53 -8.43 11.65
C GLY A 282 9.38 -9.80 12.32
N LEU A 283 10.49 -10.51 12.47
CA LEU A 283 10.57 -11.71 13.30
C LEU A 283 9.89 -11.41 14.64
N PRO A 284 8.91 -12.23 15.08
CA PRO A 284 8.12 -11.88 16.24
C PRO A 284 9.05 -11.72 17.47
N ARG A 285 8.90 -10.61 18.20
CA ARG A 285 9.82 -10.17 19.28
C ARG A 285 10.15 -11.27 20.29
N TRP A 286 9.27 -12.26 20.48
CA TRP A 286 9.50 -13.42 21.35
C TRP A 286 10.63 -14.36 20.86
N ARG A 287 10.91 -14.45 19.55
CA ARG A 287 12.04 -15.22 19.00
C ARG A 287 13.38 -14.53 19.23
N LEU A 288 13.44 -13.21 19.07
CA LEU A 288 14.63 -12.41 19.41
C LEU A 288 14.91 -12.47 20.92
N ARG A 289 13.86 -12.40 21.74
CA ARG A 289 13.94 -12.51 23.20
C ARG A 289 14.34 -13.92 23.67
N ARG A 290 13.92 -14.99 22.98
CA ARG A 290 14.39 -16.38 23.23
C ARG A 290 15.85 -16.59 22.80
N ARG A 291 16.32 -15.97 21.71
CA ARG A 291 17.72 -16.07 21.28
C ARG A 291 18.65 -15.35 22.25
N LYS A 292 18.26 -14.15 22.73
CA LYS A 292 18.97 -13.41 23.80
C LYS A 292 18.90 -14.15 25.15
N ARG A 293 17.77 -14.77 25.52
CA ARG A 293 17.67 -15.59 26.75
C ARG A 293 18.45 -16.90 26.67
N ARG A 294 18.57 -17.56 25.51
CA ARG A 294 19.36 -18.81 25.37
C ARG A 294 20.86 -18.52 25.37
N SER A 295 21.33 -17.43 24.77
CA SER A 295 22.75 -17.05 24.89
C SER A 295 23.10 -16.59 26.31
N VAL A 296 22.19 -15.91 27.01
CA VAL A 296 22.41 -15.49 28.41
C VAL A 296 22.28 -16.64 29.41
N LYS A 297 21.34 -17.59 29.24
CA LYS A 297 21.24 -18.77 30.13
C LYS A 297 22.27 -19.87 29.84
N ALA A 298 22.74 -20.02 28.60
CA ALA A 298 23.84 -20.95 28.32
C ALA A 298 25.19 -20.43 28.86
N ALA A 299 25.33 -19.12 29.05
CA ALA A 299 26.51 -18.49 29.66
C ALA A 299 26.47 -18.45 31.21
N ILE A 300 25.38 -18.93 31.83
CA ILE A 300 25.20 -18.97 33.28
C ILE A 300 24.72 -20.37 33.69
N PRO A 301 25.66 -21.31 33.84
CA PRO A 301 25.66 -22.10 35.06
C PRO A 301 27.05 -22.08 35.73
N ALA A 302 27.04 -22.10 37.07
CA ALA A 302 28.17 -22.25 37.99
C ALA A 302 29.01 -21.00 38.36
N VAL A 303 28.38 -19.89 38.74
CA VAL A 303 29.08 -18.79 39.48
C VAL A 303 28.66 -18.72 40.97
N ALA A 304 27.81 -19.64 41.44
CA ALA A 304 27.29 -19.60 42.82
C ALA A 304 27.98 -20.56 43.80
N ALA A 305 29.04 -21.26 43.40
CA ALA A 305 29.76 -22.17 44.31
C ALA A 305 31.25 -22.15 44.01
N PHE A 306 31.98 -21.14 44.49
CA PHE A 306 33.38 -21.24 44.89
C PHE A 306 33.74 -19.97 45.67
N GLY A 307 33.35 -19.97 46.95
CA GLY A 307 34.02 -19.13 47.93
C GLY A 307 35.36 -19.75 48.30
N ALA A 308 36.34 -18.87 48.55
CA ALA A 308 37.46 -19.07 49.46
C ALA A 308 38.37 -20.28 49.22
N ASN A 309 39.48 -20.08 48.48
CA ASN A 309 40.86 -20.27 48.96
C ASN A 309 41.83 -20.51 47.80
N GLY A 310 42.91 -19.72 47.74
CA GLY A 310 44.20 -20.16 47.19
C GLY A 310 44.72 -19.48 45.90
N ALA A 311 45.99 -19.05 45.99
CA ALA A 311 46.98 -18.83 44.92
C ALA A 311 46.80 -17.59 44.01
N GLN A 312 47.53 -16.48 44.16
CA GLN A 312 48.97 -16.27 43.82
C GLN A 312 49.40 -16.94 42.51
N GLY A 313 49.74 -16.11 41.51
CA GLY A 313 50.50 -16.48 40.32
C GLY A 313 49.66 -16.98 39.14
N THR A 314 49.23 -16.10 38.23
CA THR A 314 48.84 -16.53 36.88
C THR A 314 49.05 -15.42 35.87
N GLN A 315 49.82 -15.72 34.82
CA GLN A 315 50.10 -14.81 33.70
C GLN A 315 48.79 -14.42 32.99
N PRO A 316 48.70 -13.20 32.43
CA PRO A 316 47.53 -12.77 31.68
C PRO A 316 47.32 -13.68 30.46
N VAL A 317 46.07 -14.07 30.21
CA VAL A 317 45.71 -14.93 29.06
C VAL A 317 45.71 -14.14 27.76
N LEU A 318 45.30 -12.87 27.83
CA LEU A 318 45.28 -11.97 26.68
C LEU A 318 45.59 -10.56 27.15
N ARG A 319 46.54 -9.92 26.49
CA ARG A 319 46.81 -8.49 26.63
C ARG A 319 46.61 -7.84 25.27
N VAL A 320 45.80 -6.79 25.23
CA VAL A 320 45.55 -5.99 24.03
C VAL A 320 45.95 -4.57 24.37
N ASP A 321 46.89 -4.03 23.61
CA ASP A 321 47.33 -2.64 23.73
C ASP A 321 46.87 -1.89 22.46
N ASP A 322 46.35 -0.68 22.63
CA ASP A 322 45.89 0.25 21.57
C ASP A 322 44.87 -0.34 20.57
N LEU A 323 43.81 -1.01 21.04
CA LEU A 323 42.78 -1.55 20.15
C LEU A 323 42.03 -0.43 19.42
N ARG A 324 42.06 -0.50 18.08
CA ARG A 324 41.31 0.38 17.17
C ARG A 324 40.45 -0.44 16.22
N VAL A 325 39.17 -0.10 16.11
CA VAL A 325 38.22 -0.73 15.19
C VAL A 325 37.51 0.36 14.42
N VAL A 326 37.53 0.25 13.10
CA VAL A 326 37.03 1.28 12.20
C VAL A 326 36.15 0.64 11.12
N PHE A 327 35.04 1.28 10.79
CA PHE A 327 34.13 0.85 9.72
C PHE A 327 34.04 1.92 8.64
N GLU A 328 34.03 1.47 7.39
CA GLU A 328 33.78 2.35 6.26
C GLU A 328 32.26 2.45 6.03
N THR A 329 31.73 3.66 6.16
CA THR A 329 30.31 3.94 5.96
C THR A 329 30.14 4.92 4.81
N GLN A 330 28.93 5.01 4.24
CA GLN A 330 28.64 5.97 3.17
C GLN A 330 28.82 7.45 3.59
N ALA A 331 28.90 7.73 4.90
CA ALA A 331 29.15 9.06 5.46
C ALA A 331 30.63 9.30 5.81
N GLY A 332 31.51 8.32 5.57
CA GLY A 332 32.94 8.37 5.89
C GLY A 332 33.41 7.24 6.80
N ILE A 333 34.68 7.33 7.21
CA ILE A 333 35.35 6.38 8.10
C ILE A 333 34.93 6.67 9.55
N GLY A 334 34.22 5.73 10.19
CA GLY A 334 33.78 5.84 11.58
C GLY A 334 34.57 4.94 12.51
N ALA A 335 35.18 5.49 13.55
CA ALA A 335 35.87 4.72 14.59
C ALA A 335 34.86 4.17 15.62
N ALA A 336 34.78 2.85 15.74
CA ALA A 336 33.93 2.17 16.72
C ALA A 336 34.64 1.88 18.05
N VAL A 337 35.96 1.72 18.02
CA VAL A 337 36.83 1.63 19.20
C VAL A 337 38.10 2.41 18.86
N ASP A 338 38.54 3.31 19.72
CA ASP A 338 39.77 4.10 19.52
C ASP A 338 40.64 4.07 20.78
N GLY A 339 41.82 3.46 20.67
CA GLY A 339 42.88 3.51 21.67
C GLY A 339 42.63 2.77 22.99
N VAL A 340 41.83 1.68 22.98
CA VAL A 340 41.50 0.96 24.22
C VAL A 340 42.51 -0.16 24.49
N SER A 341 43.15 -0.12 25.67
CA SER A 341 44.08 -1.15 26.12
C SER A 341 43.51 -1.91 27.32
N PHE A 342 43.62 -3.24 27.33
CA PHE A 342 43.13 -4.06 28.44
C PHE A 342 43.88 -5.39 28.56
N THR A 343 43.78 -6.00 29.74
CA THR A 343 44.39 -7.29 30.06
C THR A 343 43.34 -8.21 30.67
N LEU A 344 43.23 -9.42 30.14
CA LEU A 344 42.30 -10.45 30.58
C LEU A 344 43.05 -11.54 31.34
N ARG A 345 42.74 -11.71 32.63
CA ARG A 345 43.32 -12.78 33.45
C ARG A 345 42.48 -14.06 33.35
N PRO A 346 43.05 -15.24 33.68
CA PRO A 346 42.29 -16.48 33.65
C PRO A 346 41.03 -16.38 34.53
N GLY A 347 39.86 -16.62 33.93
CA GLY A 347 38.57 -16.56 34.61
C GLY A 347 37.87 -15.19 34.60
N GLU A 348 38.53 -14.12 34.16
CA GLU A 348 37.88 -12.82 33.95
C GLU A 348 37.10 -12.80 32.63
N ARG A 349 35.99 -12.04 32.60
CA ARG A 349 35.22 -11.78 31.40
C ARG A 349 35.11 -10.27 31.23
N MET A 350 35.51 -9.76 30.07
CA MET A 350 35.47 -8.34 29.75
C MET A 350 34.58 -8.12 28.52
N GLY A 351 33.77 -7.05 28.54
CA GLY A 351 32.95 -6.60 27.42
C GLY A 351 33.24 -5.15 27.12
N LEU A 352 33.46 -4.81 25.84
CA LEU A 352 33.57 -3.44 25.37
C LEU A 352 32.19 -2.98 24.89
N VAL A 353 31.71 -1.87 25.46
CA VAL A 353 30.38 -1.29 25.17
C VAL A 353 30.60 0.12 24.65
N GLY A 354 30.13 0.40 23.42
CA GLY A 354 30.19 1.74 22.82
C GLY A 354 29.02 2.62 23.23
N GLU A 355 29.01 3.89 22.80
CA GLU A 355 27.98 4.88 23.16
C GLU A 355 26.54 4.50 22.77
N SER A 356 26.35 3.54 21.84
CA SER A 356 25.03 3.03 21.46
C SER A 356 24.54 1.81 22.25
N GLY A 357 25.38 1.28 23.17
CA GLY A 357 25.04 0.20 24.12
C GLY A 357 25.24 -1.23 23.64
#